data_AF-A0A1H8B1Q1-F1
#
_entry.id   AF-A0A1H8B1Q1-F1
#
_cell.length_a   1.000
_cell.length_b   1.000
_cell.length_c   1.000
_cell.angle_alpha   90.00
_cell.angle_beta   90.00
_cell.angle_gamma   90.00
#
_symmetry.space_group_name_H-M   'P 1'
#
loop_
_entity.id
_entity.type
_entity.pdbx_description
1 polymer ?
#
loop_
_entity_poly.entity_id
_entity_poly.type
_entity_poly.pdbx_seq_one_letter_code
_entity_poly.pdbx_strand_id
1 'polypeptide(L)'
;MAGNNRWNWLLGIGFVIAILALASCYPKRVGPVGMSGDRLAWTQMSIDQKKKHMEDVVLPRAAQVFRTWRPHHYSRIDCTLCHGPDPVAVNFRMPGAHLPRLSGELLLGPEFAKHPDTTRLKLDSLVPAMSEALGLKSFSIITRRGFGCYSCHLGPGGPMFRN
;
A
#
# COMPACT_ATOMS: atom_id res chain seq x y z
N MET A 1 48.36 27.61 -7.62
CA MET A 1 47.24 27.38 -6.70
C MET A 1 46.02 26.97 -7.50
N ALA A 2 45.25 26.03 -6.95
CA ALA A 2 43.90 25.62 -7.33
C ALA A 2 43.70 24.87 -8.68
N GLY A 3 43.89 23.55 -8.63
CA GLY A 3 43.24 22.61 -9.55
C GLY A 3 43.12 21.25 -8.87
N ASN A 4 41.95 20.63 -8.96
CA ASN A 4 41.67 19.21 -8.65
C ASN A 4 40.92 18.83 -7.35
N ASN A 5 40.14 19.71 -6.74
CA ASN A 5 39.30 19.31 -5.59
C ASN A 5 37.79 19.19 -5.89
N ARG A 6 37.33 19.48 -7.12
CA ARG A 6 35.88 19.47 -7.43
C ARG A 6 35.35 18.11 -7.89
N TRP A 7 36.21 17.20 -8.35
CA TRP A 7 35.78 15.90 -8.88
C TRP A 7 35.58 14.82 -7.79
N ASN A 8 36.44 14.82 -6.75
CA ASN A 8 36.31 13.90 -5.62
C ASN A 8 35.04 14.14 -4.76
N TRP A 9 34.48 15.35 -4.78
CA TRP A 9 33.26 15.67 -4.04
C TRP A 9 32.00 15.11 -4.72
N LEU A 10 31.96 15.07 -6.05
CA LEU A 10 30.82 14.51 -6.79
C LEU A 10 30.78 12.98 -6.73
N LEU A 11 31.95 12.32 -6.65
CA LEU A 11 32.04 10.86 -6.49
C LEU A 11 31.70 10.40 -5.07
N GLY A 12 32.06 11.18 -4.04
CA GLY A 12 31.72 10.88 -2.63
C GLY A 12 30.23 11.08 -2.30
N ILE A 13 29.60 12.14 -2.83
CA ILE A 13 28.18 12.44 -2.58
C ILE A 13 27.26 11.46 -3.33
N GLY A 14 27.63 11.06 -4.55
CA GLY A 14 26.88 10.06 -5.32
C GLY A 14 26.81 8.69 -4.65
N PHE A 15 27.87 8.29 -3.95
CA PHE A 15 27.94 7.00 -3.26
C PHE A 15 27.11 6.97 -1.95
N VAL A 16 27.02 8.09 -1.23
CA VAL A 16 26.22 8.19 0.00
C VAL A 16 24.71 8.22 -0.29
N ILE A 17 24.28 8.83 -1.38
CA ILE A 17 22.86 8.85 -1.80
C ILE A 17 22.40 7.46 -2.27
N ALA A 18 23.28 6.69 -2.92
CA ALA A 18 22.97 5.32 -3.36
C ALA A 18 22.78 4.32 -2.20
N ILE A 19 23.46 4.53 -1.06
CA ILE A 19 23.35 3.66 0.12
C ILE A 19 22.07 3.96 0.93
N LEU A 20 21.62 5.23 0.97
CA LEU A 20 20.39 5.61 1.70
C LEU A 20 19.10 5.13 1.02
N ALA A 21 19.10 4.95 -0.31
CA ALA A 21 17.96 4.42 -1.05
C ALA A 21 17.74 2.90 -0.87
N LEU A 22 18.75 2.17 -0.39
CA LEU A 22 18.68 0.72 -0.13
C LEU A 22 18.21 0.38 1.30
N ALA A 23 18.08 1.39 2.18
CA ALA A 23 17.85 1.19 3.62
C ALA A 23 16.39 1.30 4.07
N SER A 24 15.42 1.41 3.16
CA SER A 24 14.02 1.20 3.55
C SER A 24 13.76 -0.31 3.70
N CYS A 25 14.16 -0.87 4.84
CA CYS A 25 13.96 -2.28 5.18
C CYS A 25 12.45 -2.58 5.27
N TYR A 26 11.92 -3.18 4.21
CA TYR A 26 10.58 -3.75 4.17
C TYR A 26 10.66 -5.29 4.25
N PRO A 27 9.68 -5.96 4.87
CA PRO A 27 8.48 -5.40 5.50
C PRO A 27 8.77 -4.69 6.83
N LYS A 28 8.07 -3.58 7.08
CA LYS A 28 8.15 -2.88 8.36
C LYS A 28 7.39 -3.66 9.44
N ARG A 29 7.93 -3.64 10.65
CA ARG A 29 7.35 -4.29 11.83
C ARG A 29 6.29 -3.41 12.47
N VAL A 30 5.07 -3.50 11.95
CA VAL A 30 3.93 -2.63 12.35
C VAL A 30 3.03 -3.23 13.42
N GLY A 31 3.25 -4.51 13.77
CA GLY A 31 2.38 -5.27 14.68
C GLY A 31 2.73 -5.16 16.15
N PRO A 32 2.04 -5.97 16.98
CA PRO A 32 2.36 -6.10 18.40
C PRO A 32 3.77 -6.68 18.59
N VAL A 33 4.29 -6.53 19.80
CA VAL A 33 5.57 -7.14 20.21
C VAL A 33 5.39 -8.65 20.32
N GLY A 34 6.22 -9.41 19.61
CA GLY A 34 6.26 -10.86 19.65
C GLY A 34 7.14 -11.39 20.79
N MET A 35 7.26 -12.72 20.87
CA MET A 35 7.99 -13.40 21.95
C MET A 35 9.48 -13.05 22.01
N SER A 36 10.09 -12.67 20.87
CA SER A 36 11.49 -12.25 20.81
C SER A 36 11.73 -10.80 21.25
N GLY A 37 10.69 -10.08 21.70
CA GLY A 37 10.78 -8.67 22.08
C GLY A 37 10.69 -7.69 20.89
N ASP A 38 10.69 -8.20 19.66
CA ASP A 38 10.54 -7.42 18.44
C ASP A 38 9.07 -7.26 18.03
N ARG A 39 8.71 -6.12 17.44
CA ARG A 39 7.40 -6.00 16.76
C ARG A 39 7.28 -6.97 15.59
N LEU A 40 6.10 -7.53 15.39
CA LEU A 40 5.82 -8.42 14.27
C LEU A 40 5.65 -7.64 12.95
N ALA A 41 6.17 -8.19 11.86
CA ALA A 41 5.78 -7.77 10.52
C ALA A 41 4.36 -8.26 10.20
N TRP A 42 3.68 -7.59 9.26
CA TRP A 42 2.32 -7.95 8.86
C TRP A 42 2.14 -9.43 8.49
N THR A 43 3.10 -10.03 7.80
CA THR A 43 3.06 -11.44 7.39
C THR A 43 3.16 -12.42 8.57
N GLN A 44 3.72 -11.97 9.69
CA GLN A 44 3.93 -12.79 10.90
C GLN A 44 2.76 -12.71 11.88
N MET A 45 1.83 -11.77 11.68
CA MET A 45 0.67 -11.62 12.56
C MET A 45 -0.37 -12.73 12.33
N SER A 46 -1.00 -13.18 13.41
CA SER A 46 -2.21 -14.01 13.36
C SER A 46 -3.39 -13.26 12.74
N ILE A 47 -4.46 -13.96 12.39
CA ILE A 47 -5.67 -13.32 11.85
C ILE A 47 -6.28 -12.33 12.84
N ASP A 48 -6.33 -12.67 14.13
CA ASP A 48 -6.87 -11.77 15.15
C ASP A 48 -5.99 -10.53 15.33
N GLN A 49 -4.67 -10.68 15.29
CA GLN A 49 -3.74 -9.56 15.33
C GLN A 49 -3.88 -8.66 14.10
N LYS A 50 -4.06 -9.24 12.91
CA LYS A 50 -4.32 -8.49 11.67
C LYS A 50 -5.65 -7.75 11.74
N LYS A 51 -6.70 -8.40 12.23
CA LYS A 51 -8.02 -7.78 12.39
C LYS A 51 -7.95 -6.60 13.35
N LYS A 52 -7.32 -6.78 14.51
CA LYS A 52 -7.12 -5.68 15.47
C LYS A 52 -6.29 -4.54 14.87
N HIS A 53 -5.21 -4.85 14.16
CA HIS A 53 -4.41 -3.84 13.46
C HIS A 53 -5.19 -3.11 12.36
N MET A 54 -6.07 -3.84 11.64
CA MET A 54 -6.98 -3.24 10.67
C MET A 54 -7.94 -2.25 11.33
N GLU A 55 -8.55 -2.63 12.45
CA GLU A 55 -9.49 -1.78 13.21
C GLU A 55 -8.80 -0.55 13.82
N ASP A 56 -7.64 -0.74 14.46
CA ASP A 56 -6.98 0.31 15.24
C ASP A 56 -6.13 1.27 14.37
N VAL A 57 -5.59 0.81 13.25
CA VAL A 57 -4.59 1.55 12.46
C VAL A 57 -5.01 1.77 11.02
N VAL A 58 -5.40 0.71 10.32
CA VAL A 58 -5.58 0.76 8.87
C VAL A 58 -6.90 1.44 8.50
N LEU A 59 -8.01 1.03 9.11
CA LEU A 59 -9.35 1.54 8.84
C LEU A 59 -9.46 3.05 9.17
N PRO A 60 -8.92 3.57 10.29
CA PRO A 60 -8.93 5.02 10.55
C PRO A 60 -8.14 5.82 9.50
N ARG A 61 -6.99 5.31 9.03
CA ARG A 61 -6.19 5.95 7.98
C ARG A 61 -6.91 5.96 6.64
N ALA A 62 -7.48 4.83 6.22
CA ALA A 62 -8.31 4.76 5.02
C ALA A 62 -9.52 5.69 5.14
N ALA A 63 -10.15 5.73 6.32
CA ALA A 63 -11.31 6.55 6.59
C ALA A 63 -11.00 8.04 6.46
N GLN A 64 -9.83 8.48 6.92
CA GLN A 64 -9.37 9.85 6.75
C GLN A 64 -9.31 10.22 5.27
N VAL A 65 -8.68 9.40 4.41
CA VAL A 65 -8.59 9.66 2.96
C VAL A 65 -9.97 9.85 2.33
N PHE A 66 -10.90 8.94 2.61
CA PHE A 66 -12.25 9.00 2.04
C PHE A 66 -13.08 10.18 2.58
N ARG A 67 -13.02 10.45 3.88
CA ARG A 67 -13.74 11.57 4.51
C ARG A 67 -13.21 12.92 4.03
N THR A 68 -11.91 13.06 3.82
CA THR A 68 -11.33 14.29 3.24
C THR A 68 -11.82 14.53 1.81
N TRP A 69 -12.04 13.47 1.03
CA TRP A 69 -12.48 13.60 -0.35
C TRP A 69 -13.99 13.86 -0.50
N ARG A 70 -14.82 13.08 0.20
CA ARG A 70 -16.30 13.11 0.08
C ARG A 70 -16.96 12.83 1.45
N PRO A 71 -16.93 13.78 2.41
CA PRO A 71 -17.36 13.53 3.79
C PRO A 71 -18.81 13.08 3.92
N HIS A 72 -19.73 13.61 3.10
CA HIS A 72 -21.14 13.22 3.13
C HIS A 72 -21.37 11.77 2.68
N HIS A 73 -20.62 11.30 1.67
CA HIS A 73 -20.71 9.92 1.18
C HIS A 73 -20.04 8.92 2.13
N TYR A 74 -19.09 9.38 2.93
CA TYR A 74 -18.24 8.55 3.78
C TYR A 74 -18.38 8.89 5.27
N SER A 75 -19.61 9.20 5.70
CA SER A 75 -19.94 9.49 7.10
C SER A 75 -19.74 8.27 8.00
N ARG A 76 -19.95 7.06 7.45
CA ARG A 76 -19.61 5.78 8.05
C ARG A 76 -18.72 4.99 7.09
N ILE A 77 -17.63 4.44 7.63
CA ILE A 77 -16.72 3.56 6.92
C ILE A 77 -16.44 2.41 7.87
N ASP A 78 -16.59 1.20 7.36
CA ASP A 78 -16.31 -0.04 8.07
C ASP A 78 -15.62 -1.04 7.12
N CYS A 79 -15.41 -2.26 7.58
CA CYS A 79 -14.74 -3.32 6.84
C CYS A 79 -15.42 -3.64 5.49
N THR A 80 -16.73 -3.41 5.38
CA THR A 80 -17.51 -3.80 4.20
C THR A 80 -17.17 -2.98 2.95
N LEU A 81 -16.69 -1.75 3.13
CA LEU A 81 -16.30 -0.87 2.02
C LEU A 81 -15.21 -1.50 1.14
N CYS A 82 -14.30 -2.27 1.73
CA CYS A 82 -13.20 -2.90 1.01
C CYS A 82 -13.39 -4.40 0.83
N HIS A 83 -13.95 -5.09 1.83
CA HIS A 83 -14.02 -6.55 1.86
C HIS A 83 -15.37 -7.11 1.39
N GLY A 84 -16.37 -6.26 1.14
CA GLY A 84 -17.70 -6.67 0.73
C GLY A 84 -18.70 -6.85 1.87
N PRO A 85 -19.95 -7.19 1.56
CA PRO A 85 -21.06 -7.15 2.52
C PRO A 85 -20.92 -8.16 3.66
N ASP A 86 -20.27 -9.30 3.41
CA ASP A 86 -19.95 -10.29 4.44
C ASP A 86 -18.45 -10.58 4.47
N PRO A 87 -17.66 -9.72 5.14
CA PRO A 87 -16.21 -9.86 5.16
C PRO A 87 -15.76 -11.05 6.01
N VAL A 88 -16.60 -11.53 6.94
CA VAL A 88 -16.31 -12.70 7.77
C VAL A 88 -16.39 -13.98 6.95
N ALA A 89 -17.44 -14.14 6.12
CA ALA A 89 -17.59 -15.32 5.26
C ALA A 89 -16.41 -15.53 4.30
N VAL A 90 -15.78 -14.44 3.83
CA VAL A 90 -14.61 -14.49 2.96
C VAL A 90 -13.27 -14.40 3.71
N ASN A 91 -13.28 -14.48 5.04
CA ASN A 91 -12.10 -14.34 5.91
C ASN A 91 -11.28 -13.08 5.63
N PHE A 92 -11.94 -11.97 5.29
CA PHE A 92 -11.33 -10.67 4.99
C PHE A 92 -10.27 -10.73 3.88
N ARG A 93 -10.32 -11.75 3.00
CA ARG A 93 -9.28 -11.96 1.98
C ARG A 93 -9.31 -10.86 0.93
N MET A 94 -8.12 -10.46 0.51
CA MET A 94 -7.90 -9.51 -0.59
C MET A 94 -6.78 -10.04 -1.50
N PRO A 95 -6.82 -9.77 -2.82
CA PRO A 95 -7.88 -9.03 -3.53
C PRO A 95 -9.21 -9.81 -3.59
N GLY A 96 -10.32 -9.09 -3.74
CA GLY A 96 -11.68 -9.66 -3.73
C GLY A 96 -12.53 -9.17 -4.89
N ALA A 97 -13.56 -9.95 -5.26
CA ALA A 97 -14.46 -9.63 -6.37
C ALA A 97 -15.50 -8.54 -6.06
N HIS A 98 -15.59 -8.09 -4.80
CA HIS A 98 -16.47 -6.99 -4.41
C HIS A 98 -16.06 -5.67 -5.05
N LEU A 99 -14.76 -5.45 -5.23
CA LEU A 99 -14.25 -4.24 -5.86
C LEU A 99 -14.25 -4.37 -7.39
N PRO A 100 -14.43 -3.25 -8.14
CA PRO A 100 -14.37 -3.27 -9.60
C PRO A 100 -13.08 -3.91 -10.10
N ARG A 101 -13.19 -4.76 -11.13
CA ARG A 101 -12.00 -5.30 -11.81
C ARG A 101 -11.31 -4.18 -12.58
N LEU A 102 -9.99 -4.14 -12.50
CA LEU A 102 -9.19 -3.19 -13.26
C LEU A 102 -8.78 -3.79 -14.61
N SER A 103 -8.50 -2.92 -15.57
CA SER A 103 -8.16 -3.20 -16.96
C SER A 103 -6.95 -4.10 -17.14
N GLY A 104 -6.04 -4.13 -16.18
CA GLY A 104 -4.75 -4.77 -16.33
C GLY A 104 -3.68 -3.88 -16.97
N GLU A 105 -4.06 -2.69 -17.42
CA GLU A 105 -3.12 -1.77 -18.05
C GLU A 105 -2.14 -1.18 -17.04
N LEU A 106 -0.90 -1.05 -17.50
CA LEU A 106 0.22 -0.64 -16.67
C LEU A 106 0.04 0.75 -16.04
N LEU A 107 -0.60 1.67 -16.78
CA LEU A 107 -0.78 3.07 -16.38
C LEU A 107 -2.24 3.41 -16.05
N LEU A 108 -3.11 2.40 -15.88
CA LEU A 108 -4.51 2.59 -15.49
C LEU A 108 -5.31 3.49 -16.46
N GLY A 109 -4.98 3.45 -17.75
CA GLY A 109 -5.57 4.32 -18.77
C GLY A 109 -7.11 4.30 -18.77
N PRO A 110 -7.75 3.12 -18.83
CA PRO A 110 -9.21 3.00 -18.76
C PRO A 110 -9.81 3.51 -17.44
N GLU A 111 -9.12 3.31 -16.32
CA GLU A 111 -9.57 3.77 -15.00
C GLU A 111 -9.49 5.29 -14.88
N PHE A 112 -8.45 5.94 -15.44
CA PHE A 112 -8.34 7.39 -15.49
C PHE A 112 -9.35 8.00 -16.47
N ALA A 113 -9.60 7.35 -17.61
CA ALA A 113 -10.59 7.82 -18.57
C ALA A 113 -12.02 7.79 -18.01
N LYS A 114 -12.37 6.76 -17.23
CA LYS A 114 -13.71 6.60 -16.65
C LYS A 114 -13.90 7.30 -15.31
N HIS A 115 -12.88 7.28 -14.46
CA HIS A 115 -12.97 7.71 -13.06
C HIS A 115 -11.72 8.50 -12.63
N PRO A 116 -11.41 9.64 -13.27
CA PRO A 116 -10.13 10.34 -13.07
C PRO A 116 -9.86 10.72 -11.61
N ASP A 117 -10.84 11.31 -10.92
CA ASP A 117 -10.69 11.76 -9.54
C ASP A 117 -10.51 10.60 -8.56
N THR A 118 -11.34 9.57 -8.68
CA THR A 118 -11.29 8.40 -7.81
C THR A 118 -10.00 7.61 -8.02
N THR A 119 -9.57 7.45 -9.28
CA THR A 119 -8.33 6.77 -9.63
C THR A 119 -7.13 7.53 -9.09
N ARG A 120 -7.11 8.87 -9.24
CA ARG A 120 -6.06 9.72 -8.69
C ARG A 120 -5.99 9.66 -7.17
N LEU A 121 -7.12 9.84 -6.47
CA LEU A 121 -7.16 9.75 -5.01
C LEU A 121 -6.62 8.40 -4.51
N LYS A 122 -7.03 7.31 -5.15
CA LYS A 122 -6.59 5.97 -4.74
C LYS A 122 -5.11 5.76 -5.00
N LEU A 123 -4.61 6.20 -6.15
CA LEU A 123 -3.20 6.08 -6.52
C LEU A 123 -2.30 6.92 -5.61
N ASP A 124 -2.68 8.17 -5.38
CA ASP A 124 -1.82 9.16 -4.74
C ASP A 124 -1.93 9.13 -3.20
N SER A 125 -3.09 8.74 -2.67
CA SER A 125 -3.37 8.81 -1.23
C SER A 125 -3.69 7.46 -0.60
N LEU A 126 -4.68 6.72 -1.14
CA LEU A 126 -5.14 5.49 -0.48
C LEU A 126 -4.09 4.37 -0.53
N VAL A 127 -3.57 4.04 -1.71
CA VAL A 127 -2.60 2.94 -1.88
C VAL A 127 -1.33 3.19 -1.04
N PRO A 128 -0.71 4.39 -1.05
CA PRO A 128 0.42 4.67 -0.18
C PRO A 128 0.07 4.56 1.31
N ALA A 129 -1.06 5.11 1.76
CA ALA A 129 -1.48 5.05 3.15
C ALA A 129 -1.69 3.61 3.63
N MET A 130 -2.30 2.76 2.79
CA MET A 130 -2.49 1.34 3.08
C MET A 130 -1.17 0.57 3.11
N SER A 131 -0.29 0.81 2.13
CA SER A 131 1.05 0.22 2.08
C SER A 131 1.84 0.53 3.34
N GLU A 132 1.80 1.79 3.79
CA GLU A 132 2.49 2.22 5.00
C GLU A 132 1.88 1.62 6.27
N ALA A 133 0.55 1.68 6.40
CA ALA A 133 -0.15 1.16 7.58
C ALA A 133 0.07 -0.34 7.76
N LEU A 134 0.19 -1.09 6.66
CA LEU A 134 0.49 -2.52 6.67
C LEU A 134 2.00 -2.82 6.74
N GLY A 135 2.86 -1.81 6.64
CA GLY A 135 4.30 -2.01 6.59
C GLY A 135 4.76 -2.81 5.37
N LEU A 136 4.05 -2.71 4.25
CA LEU A 136 4.35 -3.39 2.99
C LEU A 136 5.06 -2.44 2.03
N LYS A 137 5.98 -2.98 1.22
CA LYS A 137 6.70 -2.19 0.21
C LYS A 137 5.72 -1.77 -0.86
N SER A 138 5.76 -0.51 -1.29
CA SER A 138 4.95 -0.04 -2.41
C SER A 138 5.30 -0.78 -3.70
N PHE A 139 4.31 -0.88 -4.60
CA PHE A 139 4.46 -1.57 -5.87
C PHE A 139 5.63 -1.01 -6.69
N SER A 140 6.44 -1.91 -7.24
CA SER A 140 7.48 -1.58 -8.21
C SER A 140 7.11 -2.16 -9.57
N ILE A 141 7.09 -1.28 -10.57
CA ILE A 141 6.81 -1.63 -11.97
C ILE A 141 7.88 -2.55 -12.57
N ILE A 142 9.13 -2.40 -12.12
CA ILE A 142 10.28 -3.17 -12.57
C ILE A 142 10.17 -4.61 -12.07
N THR A 143 9.93 -4.79 -10.76
CA THR A 143 9.86 -6.12 -10.16
C THR A 143 8.47 -6.75 -10.23
N ARG A 144 7.44 -5.97 -10.60
CA ARG A 144 6.02 -6.34 -10.60
C ARG A 144 5.58 -6.96 -9.27
N ARG A 145 6.02 -6.35 -8.16
CA ARG A 145 5.82 -6.82 -6.78
C ARG A 145 5.60 -5.64 -5.85
N GLY A 146 4.98 -5.90 -4.70
CA GLY A 146 4.68 -4.90 -3.68
C GLY A 146 3.23 -4.43 -3.73
N PHE A 147 2.84 -3.68 -2.68
CA PHE A 147 1.48 -3.24 -2.46
C PHE A 147 1.05 -2.17 -3.47
N GLY A 148 -0.03 -2.44 -4.20
CA GLY A 148 -0.55 -1.57 -5.26
C GLY A 148 -2.05 -1.76 -5.47
N CYS A 149 -2.58 -1.24 -6.58
CA CYS A 149 -4.01 -1.32 -6.89
C CYS A 149 -4.54 -2.76 -6.86
N TYR A 150 -3.74 -3.72 -7.36
CA TYR A 150 -4.09 -5.14 -7.41
C TYR A 150 -3.92 -5.89 -6.09
N SER A 151 -3.42 -5.24 -5.04
CA SER A 151 -3.49 -5.77 -3.67
C SER A 151 -4.92 -5.77 -3.15
N CYS A 152 -5.78 -4.91 -3.71
CA CYS A 152 -7.21 -4.83 -3.38
C CYS A 152 -8.10 -5.33 -4.52
N HIS A 153 -7.79 -4.89 -5.75
CA HIS A 153 -8.60 -5.18 -6.92
C HIS A 153 -8.14 -6.42 -7.67
N LEU A 154 -9.08 -7.14 -8.29
CA LEU A 154 -8.75 -8.14 -9.30
C LEU A 154 -8.46 -7.45 -10.65
N GLY A 155 -7.61 -8.04 -11.48
CA GLY A 155 -7.50 -7.66 -12.89
C GLY A 155 -8.51 -8.41 -13.77
N PRO A 156 -8.38 -8.36 -15.10
CA PRO A 156 -9.40 -8.90 -16.00
C PRO A 156 -9.67 -10.38 -15.77
N GLY A 157 -8.61 -11.20 -15.68
CA GLY A 157 -8.70 -12.65 -15.50
C GLY A 157 -8.62 -13.18 -14.06
N GLY A 158 -8.23 -12.35 -13.08
CA GLY A 158 -8.10 -12.79 -11.69
C GLY A 158 -7.14 -11.92 -10.88
N PRO A 159 -6.59 -12.44 -9.77
CA PRO A 159 -5.53 -11.76 -9.03
C PRO A 159 -4.36 -11.44 -9.96
N MET A 160 -3.83 -10.21 -9.87
CA MET A 160 -2.68 -9.78 -10.66
C MET A 160 -1.54 -9.34 -9.76
N PHE A 161 -0.33 -9.76 -10.14
CA PHE A 161 0.90 -9.59 -9.40
C PHE A 161 0.91 -10.33 -8.05
N ARG A 162 2.08 -10.83 -7.66
CA ARG A 162 2.26 -11.48 -6.35
C ARG A 162 2.69 -10.42 -5.34
N ASN A 163 1.96 -10.34 -4.23
CA ASN A 163 2.40 -9.64 -3.02
C ASN A 163 3.24 -10.58 -2.15
#